data_AF-A0ABD5MUV3-F1
#
_entry.id   AF-A0ABD5MUV3-F1
#
_cell.length_a   1.000
_cell.length_b   1.000
_cell.length_c   1.000
_cell.angle_alpha   90.00
_cell.angle_beta   90.00
_cell.angle_gamma   90.00
#
_symmetry.space_group_name_H-M   'P 1'
#
loop_
_entity.id
_entity.type
_entity.pdbx_description
1 polymer ?
#
loop_
_entity_poly.entity_id
_entity_poly.type
_entity_poly.pdbx_seq_one_letter_code
_entity_poly.pdbx_strand_id
1 'polypeptide(L)'
;MKRIKVITIISIIILTVSIGGVIYFGSANPSHLNPEFELNVHDLIASTDGQVSFNVTLQEGDSGIIEAVYLNNTRYSWSEGSQENSTISKGEDKHWSVTTTNLINGSTLQVVVEAPPEIKNTSVIVEPSGSPDNDSNDFDYIYDNSGGVGLFSEGIHVIATEQDPRKYTGDFHNLNDYWKMLQQYETTQASNQEFISVLLSRGDKPTGGYTINVESFGWLESYPVQFRFHINVTDPGEGLVVTQALTNPLMLMPITKLSPGEYHIQVSVTQFIQNVDEEGNISYQPIMTFAPVIWEQTLTITKTEDSTPSTTFEVILNGNEAPDLNIQVDLTNGLTEDEAKKIAEAAFVRTLEGKLHRLDSITYDNQQIVAHYTWGYDENDMGHIFDITAEITKLQITIVHCR
;
A
#
# COMPACT_ATOMS: atom_id res chain seq x y z
N MET A 1 58.18 -2.89 -30.48
CA MET A 1 56.92 -3.41 -31.05
C MET A 1 56.04 -3.98 -29.93
N LYS A 2 55.00 -3.24 -29.52
CA LYS A 2 53.91 -3.74 -28.67
C LYS A 2 52.62 -3.53 -29.47
N ARG A 3 51.84 -4.60 -29.63
CA ARG A 3 50.56 -4.58 -30.34
C ARG A 3 49.51 -3.88 -29.47
N ILE A 4 48.89 -2.84 -30.03
CA ILE A 4 47.67 -2.21 -29.51
C ILE A 4 46.51 -3.11 -29.93
N LYS A 5 45.75 -3.65 -28.97
CA LYS A 5 44.44 -4.26 -29.21
C LYS A 5 43.39 -3.17 -28.96
N VAL A 6 42.60 -2.90 -30.00
CA VAL A 6 41.42 -2.04 -29.96
C VAL A 6 40.31 -2.82 -29.25
N ILE A 7 39.77 -2.26 -28.18
CA ILE A 7 38.54 -2.75 -27.54
C ILE A 7 37.38 -2.01 -28.21
N THR A 8 36.56 -2.75 -28.95
CA THR A 8 35.28 -2.27 -29.48
C THR A 8 34.30 -2.18 -28.31
N ILE A 9 33.88 -0.97 -27.96
CA ILE A 9 32.75 -0.75 -27.05
C ILE A 9 31.48 -0.90 -27.90
N ILE A 10 30.84 -2.06 -27.82
CA ILE A 10 29.45 -2.21 -28.26
C ILE A 10 28.61 -1.50 -27.20
N SER A 11 27.98 -0.41 -27.59
CA SER A 11 27.00 0.27 -26.74
C SER A 11 25.76 -0.62 -26.64
N ILE A 12 25.63 -1.33 -25.52
CA ILE A 12 24.37 -1.95 -25.11
C ILE A 12 23.50 -0.80 -24.61
N ILE A 13 22.42 -0.50 -25.33
CA ILE A 13 21.35 0.39 -24.88
C ILE A 13 20.64 -0.38 -23.76
N ILE A 14 20.95 -0.04 -22.51
CA ILE A 14 20.30 -0.62 -21.33
C ILE A 14 18.92 0.02 -21.24
N LEU A 15 17.88 -0.76 -21.56
CA LEU A 15 16.52 -0.49 -21.12
C LEU A 15 16.52 -0.73 -19.61
N THR A 16 16.44 0.32 -18.80
CA THR A 16 16.28 0.19 -17.34
C THR A 16 14.84 -0.26 -17.06
N VAL A 17 14.59 -1.56 -17.12
CA VAL A 17 13.35 -2.15 -16.64
C VAL A 17 13.47 -2.31 -15.13
N SER A 18 12.79 -1.45 -14.38
CA SER A 18 12.63 -1.64 -12.93
C SER A 18 11.68 -2.83 -12.72
N ILE A 19 12.19 -3.92 -12.16
CA ILE A 19 11.37 -5.06 -11.73
C ILE A 19 10.58 -4.61 -10.50
N GLY A 20 9.31 -4.23 -10.69
CA GLY A 20 8.34 -4.14 -9.60
C GLY A 20 8.06 -5.56 -9.10
N GLY A 21 8.15 -5.78 -7.78
CA GLY A 21 8.29 -7.09 -7.16
C GLY A 21 7.27 -8.16 -7.59
N VAL A 22 7.72 -9.41 -7.54
CA VAL A 22 6.87 -10.60 -7.67
C VAL A 22 6.02 -10.70 -6.40
N ILE A 23 4.69 -10.56 -6.53
CA ILE A 23 3.75 -10.69 -5.41
C ILE A 23 3.09 -12.06 -5.51
N TYR A 24 3.24 -12.86 -4.46
CA TYR A 24 2.65 -14.19 -4.31
C TYR A 24 1.33 -14.12 -3.53
N PHE A 25 0.35 -14.94 -3.92
CA PHE A 25 -0.88 -15.20 -3.18
C PHE A 25 -0.83 -16.65 -2.66
N GLY A 26 -0.44 -16.83 -1.40
CA GLY A 26 -0.54 -18.12 -0.71
C GLY A 26 -1.61 -18.09 0.37
N SER A 27 -2.35 -19.17 0.54
CA SER A 27 -3.32 -19.33 1.63
C SER A 27 -2.60 -19.27 2.98
N ALA A 28 -2.99 -18.34 3.85
CA ALA A 28 -2.42 -18.18 5.18
C ALA A 28 -2.85 -19.32 6.13
N ASN A 29 -1.88 -20.10 6.61
CA ASN A 29 -1.96 -20.76 7.91
C ASN A 29 -0.61 -20.55 8.62
N PRO A 30 -0.48 -19.55 9.53
CA PRO A 30 0.83 -19.06 9.95
C PRO A 30 1.24 -19.66 11.30
N SER A 31 1.89 -20.81 11.26
CA SER A 31 2.84 -21.17 12.32
C SER A 31 3.97 -22.01 11.72
N HIS A 32 5.09 -21.34 11.42
CA HIS A 32 6.35 -21.91 10.93
C HIS A 32 6.39 -22.52 9.51
N LEU A 33 6.00 -21.76 8.48
CA LEU A 33 6.33 -22.14 7.11
C LEU A 33 7.07 -20.99 6.42
N ASN A 34 8.32 -21.26 6.01
CA ASN A 34 8.85 -20.72 4.76
C ASN A 34 7.74 -20.77 3.71
N PRO A 35 7.59 -19.75 2.84
CA PRO A 35 6.59 -19.82 1.77
C PRO A 35 6.72 -21.18 1.08
N GLU A 36 5.63 -21.96 1.08
CA GLU A 36 5.68 -23.33 0.54
C GLU A 36 6.13 -23.30 -0.92
N PHE A 37 5.97 -22.15 -1.60
CA PHE A 37 6.44 -21.86 -2.95
C PHE A 37 6.94 -20.42 -3.06
N GLU A 38 8.13 -20.22 -3.63
CA GLU A 38 8.68 -18.89 -3.98
C GLU A 38 9.03 -18.88 -5.47
N LEU A 39 8.43 -18.00 -6.26
CA LEU A 39 8.75 -17.84 -7.68
C LEU A 39 9.69 -16.65 -7.88
N ASN A 40 10.74 -16.86 -8.65
CA ASN A 40 11.69 -15.82 -9.02
C ASN A 40 11.58 -15.53 -10.52
N VAL A 41 11.34 -14.27 -10.87
CA VAL A 41 11.35 -13.81 -12.27
C VAL A 41 12.71 -13.21 -12.58
N HIS A 42 13.38 -13.76 -13.58
CA HIS A 42 14.70 -13.28 -14.02
C HIS A 42 14.78 -13.23 -15.55
N ASP A 43 15.89 -12.67 -16.06
CA ASP A 43 16.14 -12.49 -17.50
C ASP A 43 15.02 -11.76 -18.25
N LEU A 44 14.41 -10.76 -17.59
CA LEU A 44 13.38 -9.93 -18.20
C LEU A 44 13.97 -9.08 -19.33
N ILE A 45 13.48 -9.32 -20.54
CA ILE A 45 13.80 -8.60 -21.76
C ILE A 45 12.50 -8.00 -22.29
N ALA A 46 12.56 -6.71 -22.63
CA ALA A 46 11.49 -6.01 -23.32
C ALA A 46 12.07 -5.25 -24.51
N SER A 47 11.39 -5.26 -25.65
CA SER A 47 11.81 -4.55 -26.87
C SER A 47 10.73 -3.58 -27.36
N THR A 48 11.16 -2.63 -28.18
CA THR A 48 10.30 -1.53 -28.66
C THR A 48 9.21 -1.97 -29.64
N ASP A 49 9.34 -3.16 -30.22
CA ASP A 49 8.31 -3.84 -31.00
C ASP A 49 7.24 -4.51 -30.12
N GLY A 50 7.33 -4.34 -28.79
CA GLY A 50 6.34 -4.84 -27.85
C GLY A 50 6.61 -6.25 -27.34
N GLN A 51 7.66 -6.93 -27.81
CA GLN A 51 8.01 -8.25 -27.28
C GLN A 51 8.52 -8.13 -25.84
N VAL A 52 7.92 -8.92 -24.95
CA VAL A 52 8.32 -9.10 -23.55
C VAL A 52 8.62 -10.57 -23.36
N SER A 53 9.74 -10.89 -22.71
CA SER A 53 10.09 -12.26 -22.35
C SER A 53 10.87 -12.32 -21.05
N PHE A 54 10.70 -13.39 -20.27
CA PHE A 54 11.44 -13.64 -19.04
C PHE A 54 11.44 -15.13 -18.71
N ASN A 55 12.21 -15.50 -17.70
CA ASN A 55 12.23 -16.82 -17.11
C ASN A 55 11.63 -16.77 -15.70
N VAL A 56 10.94 -17.85 -15.33
CA VAL A 56 10.40 -18.06 -13.97
C VAL A 56 11.06 -19.30 -13.38
N THR A 57 11.65 -19.18 -12.20
CA THR A 57 12.16 -20.31 -11.42
C THR A 57 11.34 -20.50 -10.17
N LEU A 58 11.08 -21.75 -9.77
CA LEU A 58 10.56 -22.05 -8.44
C LEU A 58 11.72 -22.26 -7.44
N GLN A 59 11.93 -21.32 -6.52
CA GLN A 59 12.99 -21.34 -5.50
C GLN A 59 12.66 -22.25 -4.31
N GLU A 60 11.41 -22.19 -3.82
CA GLU A 60 10.90 -23.01 -2.70
C GLU A 60 9.70 -23.86 -3.15
N GLY A 61 9.46 -25.00 -2.49
CA GLY A 61 8.42 -25.98 -2.87
C GLY A 61 8.82 -27.03 -3.90
N ASP A 62 8.08 -28.14 -3.99
CA ASP A 62 8.40 -29.26 -4.89
C ASP A 62 7.91 -29.03 -6.33
N SER A 63 6.67 -28.57 -6.48
CA SER A 63 6.07 -28.19 -7.77
C SER A 63 4.94 -27.18 -7.62
N GLY A 64 4.74 -26.29 -8.59
CA GLY A 64 3.61 -25.34 -8.66
C GLY A 64 2.97 -25.32 -10.04
N ILE A 65 1.84 -24.63 -10.17
CA ILE A 65 1.19 -24.34 -11.47
C ILE A 65 1.29 -22.84 -11.72
N ILE A 66 1.76 -22.42 -12.88
CA ILE A 66 1.73 -21.01 -13.27
C ILE A 66 0.45 -20.77 -14.07
N GLU A 67 -0.45 -19.94 -13.57
CA GLU A 67 -1.74 -19.69 -14.22
C GLU A 67 -1.67 -18.54 -15.21
N ALA A 68 -1.06 -17.43 -14.80
CA ALA A 68 -1.10 -16.21 -15.57
C ALA A 68 0.11 -15.31 -15.33
N VAL A 69 0.27 -14.36 -16.25
CA VAL A 69 1.26 -13.29 -16.19
C VAL A 69 0.52 -11.97 -16.39
N TYR A 70 0.72 -11.03 -15.49
CA TYR A 70 0.24 -9.66 -15.65
C TYR A 70 1.38 -8.79 -16.16
N LEU A 71 1.14 -8.11 -17.28
CA LEU A 71 2.00 -7.03 -17.79
C LEU A 71 1.23 -5.72 -17.70
N ASN A 72 1.68 -4.80 -16.82
CA ASN A 72 1.03 -3.49 -16.62
C ASN A 72 -0.51 -3.59 -16.53
N ASN A 73 -1.02 -4.47 -15.66
CA ASN A 73 -2.44 -4.80 -15.42
C ASN A 73 -3.17 -5.58 -16.51
N THR A 74 -2.52 -5.92 -17.64
CA THR A 74 -3.10 -6.84 -18.62
C THR A 74 -2.76 -8.26 -18.24
N ARG A 75 -3.78 -9.07 -17.94
CA ARG A 75 -3.63 -10.50 -17.63
C ARG A 75 -3.49 -11.30 -18.92
N TYR A 76 -2.46 -12.13 -19.00
CA TYR A 76 -2.25 -13.14 -20.01
C TYR A 76 -2.25 -14.50 -19.35
N SER A 77 -2.90 -15.50 -19.95
CA SER A 77 -2.73 -16.88 -19.45
C SER A 77 -1.30 -17.36 -19.71
N TRP A 78 -0.81 -18.29 -18.89
CA TRP A 78 0.53 -18.86 -19.10
C TRP A 78 0.73 -19.39 -20.54
N SER A 79 -0.28 -20.09 -21.06
CA SER A 79 -0.29 -20.65 -22.42
C SER A 79 -0.29 -19.63 -23.56
N GLU A 80 -0.63 -18.36 -23.30
CA GLU A 80 -0.58 -17.31 -24.32
C GLU A 80 0.85 -16.87 -24.62
N GLY A 81 1.75 -16.94 -23.62
CA GLY A 81 3.15 -16.57 -23.79
C GLY A 81 4.13 -17.75 -23.69
N SER A 82 3.69 -18.94 -23.32
CA SER A 82 4.57 -20.12 -23.25
C SER A 82 3.97 -21.32 -23.97
N GLN A 83 4.83 -22.07 -24.65
CA GLN A 83 4.51 -23.41 -25.17
C GLN A 83 4.85 -24.51 -24.15
N GLU A 84 5.44 -24.14 -23.02
CA GLU A 84 5.77 -25.05 -21.94
C GLU A 84 4.54 -25.31 -21.07
N ASN A 85 4.50 -26.49 -20.43
CA ASN A 85 3.47 -26.79 -19.45
C ASN A 85 3.52 -25.77 -18.28
N SER A 86 2.36 -25.40 -17.75
CA SER A 86 2.23 -24.50 -16.59
C SER A 86 2.78 -25.12 -15.30
N THR A 87 2.94 -26.44 -15.21
CA THR A 87 3.59 -27.08 -14.06
C THR A 87 5.08 -26.77 -14.04
N ILE A 88 5.57 -26.19 -12.95
CA ILE A 88 6.97 -25.85 -12.68
C ILE A 88 7.47 -26.63 -11.47
N SER A 89 8.63 -27.27 -11.58
CA SER A 89 9.29 -28.00 -10.48
C SER A 89 10.34 -27.13 -9.78
N LYS A 90 10.74 -27.50 -8.56
CA LYS A 90 11.81 -26.78 -7.85
C LYS A 90 13.08 -26.64 -8.68
N GLY A 91 13.57 -25.42 -8.84
CA GLY A 91 14.78 -25.10 -9.61
C GLY A 91 14.64 -25.26 -11.12
N GLU A 92 13.44 -25.58 -11.63
CA GLU A 92 13.14 -25.57 -13.06
C GLU A 92 12.91 -24.14 -13.52
N ASP A 93 13.53 -23.76 -14.64
CA ASP A 93 13.26 -22.49 -15.32
C ASP A 93 12.21 -22.72 -16.40
N LYS A 94 11.18 -21.88 -16.39
CA LYS A 94 10.13 -21.84 -17.41
C LYS A 94 10.22 -20.54 -18.18
N HIS A 95 10.23 -20.63 -19.51
CA HIS A 95 10.26 -19.45 -20.36
C HIS A 95 8.85 -18.97 -20.71
N TRP A 96 8.67 -17.65 -20.69
CA TRP A 96 7.44 -17.01 -21.13
C TRP A 96 7.76 -15.80 -22.01
N SER A 97 7.07 -15.66 -23.14
CA SER A 97 7.22 -14.55 -24.08
C SER A 97 5.91 -14.21 -24.80
N VAL A 98 5.51 -12.94 -24.77
CA VAL A 98 4.36 -12.44 -25.53
C VAL A 98 4.75 -11.17 -26.28
N THR A 99 4.08 -10.93 -27.42
CA THR A 99 4.15 -9.64 -28.10
C THR A 99 2.97 -8.77 -27.65
N THR A 100 3.27 -7.70 -26.92
CA THR A 100 2.31 -6.68 -26.49
C THR A 100 2.28 -5.51 -27.48
N THR A 101 1.53 -4.45 -27.16
CA THR A 101 1.60 -3.19 -27.91
C THR A 101 3.00 -2.58 -27.86
N ASN A 102 3.41 -1.88 -28.92
CA ASN A 102 4.73 -1.23 -29.02
C ASN A 102 5.11 -0.48 -27.74
N LEU A 103 6.25 -0.84 -27.16
CA LEU A 103 6.80 -0.18 -25.98
C LEU A 103 7.64 1.03 -26.43
N ILE A 104 7.46 2.15 -25.74
CA ILE A 104 8.28 3.35 -25.98
C ILE A 104 9.54 3.24 -25.13
N ASN A 105 10.69 3.68 -25.67
CA ASN A 105 11.92 3.72 -24.88
C ASN A 105 11.72 4.53 -23.59
N GLY A 106 12.09 3.95 -22.45
CA GLY A 106 11.85 4.51 -21.11
C GLY A 106 10.54 4.07 -20.45
N SER A 107 9.75 3.18 -21.06
CA SER A 107 8.55 2.60 -20.43
C SER A 107 8.93 1.73 -19.22
N THR A 108 8.19 1.87 -18.11
CA THR A 108 8.26 0.94 -16.99
C THR A 108 7.31 -0.23 -17.25
N LEU A 109 7.80 -1.45 -17.04
CA LEU A 109 7.03 -2.67 -17.21
C LEU A 109 7.01 -3.43 -15.88
N GLN A 110 5.82 -3.59 -15.31
CA GLN A 110 5.59 -4.45 -14.17
C GLN A 110 5.19 -5.84 -14.67
N VAL A 111 5.85 -6.86 -14.16
CA VAL A 111 5.59 -8.26 -14.45
C VAL A 111 5.20 -8.95 -13.14
N VAL A 112 3.98 -9.49 -13.08
CA VAL A 112 3.52 -10.29 -11.94
C VAL A 112 3.17 -11.67 -12.46
N VAL A 113 3.75 -12.72 -11.87
CA VAL A 113 3.44 -14.11 -12.21
C VAL A 113 2.48 -14.65 -11.15
N GLU A 114 1.33 -15.11 -11.60
CA GLU A 114 0.26 -15.66 -10.78
C GLU A 114 0.37 -17.19 -10.80
N ALA A 115 0.50 -17.78 -9.61
CA ALA A 115 0.36 -19.21 -9.38
C ALA A 115 -0.76 -19.39 -8.33
N PRO A 116 -1.68 -20.34 -8.54
CA PRO A 116 -2.66 -20.67 -7.53
C PRO A 116 -1.94 -21.32 -6.35
N PRO A 117 -2.43 -21.15 -5.12
CA PRO A 117 -1.96 -21.96 -4.00
C PRO A 117 -2.12 -23.45 -4.38
N GLU A 118 -1.10 -24.27 -4.09
CA GLU A 118 -1.14 -25.69 -4.43
C GLU A 118 -2.32 -26.34 -3.69
N ILE A 119 -3.43 -26.61 -4.39
CA ILE A 119 -4.53 -27.39 -3.83
C ILE A 119 -4.06 -28.85 -3.82
N LYS A 120 -3.26 -29.22 -2.82
CA LYS A 120 -3.16 -30.63 -2.46
C LYS A 120 -4.59 -31.08 -2.17
N ASN A 121 -5.07 -32.10 -2.88
CA ASN A 121 -6.32 -32.82 -2.57
C ASN A 121 -6.24 -33.56 -1.21
N THR A 122 -5.57 -32.99 -0.22
CA THR A 122 -5.83 -33.24 1.18
C THR A 122 -7.18 -32.62 1.48
N SER A 123 -8.15 -33.45 1.88
CA SER A 123 -9.33 -32.96 2.60
C SER A 123 -8.84 -32.06 3.73
N VAL A 124 -8.97 -30.75 3.56
CA VAL A 124 -8.61 -29.78 4.59
C VAL A 124 -9.67 -29.93 5.68
N ILE A 125 -9.29 -30.58 6.78
CA ILE A 125 -10.02 -30.43 8.03
C ILE A 125 -9.70 -29.01 8.47
N VAL A 126 -10.58 -28.06 8.14
CA VAL A 126 -10.53 -26.73 8.73
C VAL A 126 -10.89 -26.94 10.19
N GLU A 127 -9.88 -27.00 11.05
CA GLU A 127 -10.15 -26.94 12.48
C GLU A 127 -10.86 -25.60 12.75
N PRO A 128 -12.02 -25.61 13.41
CA PRO A 128 -12.69 -24.36 13.77
C PRO A 128 -11.70 -23.54 14.57
N SER A 129 -11.48 -22.29 14.16
CA SER A 129 -10.57 -21.36 14.80
C SER A 129 -10.82 -21.39 16.31
N GLY A 130 -9.90 -22.02 17.03
CA GLY A 130 -9.85 -21.96 18.47
C GLY A 130 -9.77 -20.49 18.87
N SER A 131 -10.40 -20.16 20.00
CA SER A 131 -10.35 -18.84 20.64
C SER A 131 -8.99 -18.17 20.49
N PRO A 132 -8.92 -16.87 20.16
CA PRO A 132 -7.65 -16.21 19.84
C PRO A 132 -6.80 -16.08 21.10
N ASP A 133 -5.73 -16.87 21.18
CA ASP A 133 -4.60 -16.54 22.02
C ASP A 133 -3.63 -15.66 21.19
N ASN A 134 -3.46 -14.43 21.68
CA ASN A 134 -2.51 -13.42 21.23
C ASN A 134 -1.09 -13.98 21.13
N ASP A 135 -0.51 -14.04 19.92
CA ASP A 135 0.85 -13.55 19.62
C ASP A 135 1.31 -14.01 18.23
N SER A 136 1.10 -13.18 17.20
CA SER A 136 2.02 -13.10 16.06
C SER A 136 1.75 -11.83 15.24
N ASN A 137 2.81 -11.25 14.68
CA ASN A 137 2.82 -10.07 13.78
C ASN A 137 2.08 -10.35 12.45
N ASP A 138 0.78 -10.60 12.55
CA ASP A 138 -0.13 -10.80 11.45
C ASP A 138 -0.77 -9.46 11.08
N PHE A 139 -1.25 -9.28 9.86
CA PHE A 139 -2.11 -8.14 9.57
C PHE A 139 -3.30 -8.21 10.55
N ASP A 140 -3.44 -7.19 11.39
CA ASP A 140 -4.35 -7.21 12.53
C ASP A 140 -5.78 -6.89 12.07
N TYR A 141 -6.36 -7.86 11.37
CA TYR A 141 -7.75 -7.84 10.95
C TYR A 141 -8.64 -7.95 12.19
N ILE A 142 -9.63 -7.06 12.31
CA ILE A 142 -10.69 -7.23 13.31
C ILE A 142 -11.85 -7.95 12.64
N TYR A 143 -12.10 -9.17 13.08
CA TYR A 143 -13.30 -9.93 12.70
C TYR A 143 -14.40 -9.76 13.76
N ASP A 144 -15.63 -9.56 13.30
CA ASP A 144 -16.82 -9.59 14.14
C ASP A 144 -17.98 -10.19 13.35
N ASN A 145 -18.80 -11.00 14.02
CA ASN A 145 -20.00 -11.58 13.42
C ASN A 145 -21.29 -10.97 13.97
N SER A 146 -21.25 -10.36 15.14
CA SER A 146 -22.44 -9.87 15.86
C SER A 146 -22.56 -8.35 15.84
N GLY A 147 -21.45 -7.64 15.68
CA GLY A 147 -21.42 -6.21 15.44
C GLY A 147 -22.03 -5.82 14.09
N GLY A 148 -22.35 -4.54 13.92
CA GLY A 148 -22.72 -3.97 12.62
C GLY A 148 -24.05 -4.43 12.01
N VAL A 149 -24.88 -5.18 12.74
CA VAL A 149 -26.24 -5.56 12.30
C VAL A 149 -27.05 -4.30 12.00
N GLY A 150 -27.58 -4.21 10.78
CA GLY A 150 -28.31 -3.06 10.27
C GLY A 150 -27.46 -1.81 10.02
N LEU A 151 -26.13 -1.90 10.09
CA LEU A 151 -25.22 -0.78 9.86
C LEU A 151 -24.53 -0.84 8.49
N PHE A 152 -24.02 -2.00 8.09
CA PHE A 152 -23.26 -2.15 6.84
C PHE A 152 -23.97 -3.13 5.90
N SER A 153 -24.16 -2.74 4.64
CA SER A 153 -24.65 -3.62 3.59
C SER A 153 -23.57 -4.59 3.12
N GLU A 154 -23.92 -5.61 2.32
CA GLU A 154 -22.91 -6.46 1.71
C GLU A 154 -22.00 -5.66 0.76
N GLY A 155 -20.68 -5.75 0.92
CA GLY A 155 -19.70 -5.08 0.05
C GLY A 155 -18.52 -4.44 0.78
N ILE A 156 -17.96 -3.42 0.15
CA ILE A 156 -16.77 -2.67 0.59
C ILE A 156 -17.21 -1.34 1.20
N HIS A 157 -16.76 -1.06 2.41
CA HIS A 157 -16.94 0.21 3.10
C HIS A 157 -15.57 0.78 3.45
N VAL A 158 -15.31 2.03 3.06
CA VAL A 158 -14.04 2.70 3.40
C VAL A 158 -14.29 3.62 4.57
N ILE A 159 -13.48 3.47 5.62
CA ILE A 159 -13.60 4.24 6.86
C ILE A 159 -12.39 5.17 6.96
N ALA A 160 -12.64 6.47 7.15
CA ALA A 160 -11.60 7.48 7.33
C ALA A 160 -11.72 8.12 8.71
N THR A 161 -10.76 7.85 9.59
CA THR A 161 -10.75 8.34 10.99
C THR A 161 -9.51 9.19 11.26
N GLU A 162 -9.49 9.95 12.36
CA GLU A 162 -8.33 10.77 12.72
C GLU A 162 -7.09 9.93 13.08
N GLN A 163 -7.31 8.72 13.61
CA GLN A 163 -6.27 7.76 13.96
C GLN A 163 -6.73 6.33 13.66
N ASP A 164 -5.83 5.38 13.81
CA ASP A 164 -6.10 3.94 13.69
C ASP A 164 -7.31 3.52 14.54
N PRO A 165 -8.38 2.96 13.93
CA PRO A 165 -9.63 2.68 14.63
C PRO A 165 -9.50 1.62 15.72
N ARG A 166 -8.47 0.76 15.66
CA ARG A 166 -8.17 -0.23 16.71
C ARG A 166 -7.95 0.41 18.07
N LYS A 167 -7.45 1.65 18.09
CA LYS A 167 -7.20 2.41 19.32
C LYS A 167 -8.48 2.82 20.05
N TYR A 168 -9.62 2.87 19.36
CA TYR A 168 -10.91 3.22 19.97
C TYR A 168 -11.64 2.04 20.59
N THR A 169 -11.20 0.80 20.37
CA THR A 169 -11.92 -0.41 20.84
C THR A 169 -12.12 -0.43 22.36
N GLY A 170 -11.20 0.15 23.14
CA GLY A 170 -11.32 0.28 24.60
C GLY A 170 -12.23 1.41 25.09
N ASP A 171 -12.63 2.33 24.21
CA ASP A 171 -13.42 3.51 24.57
C ASP A 171 -14.93 3.25 24.61
N PHE A 172 -15.38 2.12 24.04
CA PHE A 172 -16.79 1.77 23.94
C PHE A 172 -17.16 0.64 24.89
N HIS A 173 -18.17 0.87 25.74
CA HIS A 173 -18.72 -0.17 26.61
C HIS A 173 -19.59 -1.19 25.85
N ASN A 174 -20.19 -0.80 24.72
CA ASN A 174 -20.95 -1.70 23.85
C ASN A 174 -20.27 -1.81 22.48
N LEU A 175 -20.08 -3.03 22.01
CA LEU A 175 -19.49 -3.33 20.70
C LEU A 175 -20.25 -2.66 19.54
N ASN A 176 -21.58 -2.57 19.63
CA ASN A 176 -22.38 -1.88 18.61
C ASN A 176 -22.14 -0.37 18.56
N ASP A 177 -21.75 0.28 19.66
CA ASP A 177 -21.45 1.71 19.65
C ASP A 177 -20.15 1.97 18.86
N TYR A 178 -19.17 1.07 18.95
CA TYR A 178 -17.95 1.11 18.14
C TYR A 178 -18.26 1.01 16.64
N TRP A 179 -19.02 0.01 16.20
CA TRP A 179 -19.38 -0.14 14.78
C TRP A 179 -20.23 1.01 14.26
N LYS A 180 -21.12 1.55 15.10
CA LYS A 180 -21.92 2.73 14.77
C LYS A 180 -21.06 3.98 14.62
N MET A 181 -20.01 4.12 15.42
CA MET A 181 -19.01 5.18 15.24
C MET A 181 -18.31 5.01 13.88
N LEU A 182 -17.81 3.81 13.55
CA LEU A 182 -17.15 3.60 12.26
C LEU A 182 -18.07 3.89 11.08
N GLN A 183 -19.36 3.53 11.16
CA GLN A 183 -20.34 3.85 10.13
C GLN A 183 -20.46 5.37 9.87
N GLN A 184 -20.28 6.22 10.89
CA GLN A 184 -20.32 7.67 10.72
C GLN A 184 -19.12 8.22 9.94
N TYR A 185 -18.03 7.45 9.86
CA TYR A 185 -16.80 7.77 9.13
C TYR A 185 -16.71 7.03 7.78
N GLU A 186 -17.77 6.36 7.35
CA GLU A 186 -17.82 5.75 6.03
C GLU A 186 -17.79 6.83 4.94
N THR A 187 -16.88 6.70 3.99
CA THR A 187 -16.67 7.70 2.95
C THR A 187 -16.14 7.10 1.64
N THR A 188 -16.16 7.90 0.58
CA THR A 188 -15.43 7.66 -0.68
C THR A 188 -14.37 8.73 -0.94
N GLN A 189 -14.27 9.72 -0.06
CA GLN A 189 -13.32 10.82 -0.14
C GLN A 189 -12.74 11.08 1.24
N ALA A 190 -11.42 11.16 1.32
CA ALA A 190 -10.72 11.50 2.55
C ALA A 190 -9.56 12.44 2.25
N SER A 191 -8.95 12.94 3.30
CA SER A 191 -7.75 13.75 3.26
C SER A 191 -6.52 12.91 3.56
N ASN A 192 -5.33 13.37 3.13
CA ASN A 192 -4.08 12.68 3.41
C ASN A 192 -3.65 12.73 4.89
N GLN A 193 -4.42 13.39 5.75
CA GLN A 193 -4.22 13.42 7.20
C GLN A 193 -5.05 12.36 7.94
N GLU A 194 -6.08 11.82 7.31
CA GLU A 194 -6.95 10.79 7.90
C GLU A 194 -6.32 9.40 7.73
N PHE A 195 -6.56 8.55 8.73
CA PHE A 195 -6.22 7.15 8.73
C PHE A 195 -7.30 6.36 7.99
N ILE A 196 -6.91 5.61 6.96
CA ILE A 196 -7.82 4.85 6.13
C ILE A 196 -7.88 3.40 6.60
N SER A 197 -9.09 2.86 6.66
CA SER A 197 -9.35 1.43 6.88
C SER A 197 -10.40 0.93 5.89
N VAL A 198 -10.34 -0.35 5.54
CA VAL A 198 -11.32 -1.02 4.68
C VAL A 198 -12.11 -2.00 5.52
N LEU A 199 -13.42 -1.84 5.53
CA LEU A 199 -14.37 -2.75 6.15
C LEU A 199 -15.08 -3.54 5.06
N LEU A 200 -14.98 -4.87 5.13
CA LEU A 200 -15.73 -5.78 4.28
C LEU A 200 -16.89 -6.37 5.07
N SER A 201 -18.10 -6.26 4.52
CA SER A 201 -19.31 -6.74 5.16
C SER A 201 -20.01 -7.76 4.28
N ARG A 202 -20.57 -8.78 4.91
CA ARG A 202 -21.51 -9.69 4.24
C ARG A 202 -22.96 -9.21 4.30
N GLY A 203 -23.22 -8.08 4.96
CA GLY A 203 -24.55 -7.62 5.29
C GLY A 203 -25.25 -8.50 6.33
N ASP A 204 -26.51 -8.17 6.63
CA ASP A 204 -27.30 -8.89 7.62
C ASP A 204 -27.61 -10.34 7.15
N LYS A 205 -27.17 -11.32 7.94
CA LYS A 205 -27.42 -12.76 7.76
C LYS A 205 -28.04 -13.36 9.03
N PRO A 206 -28.81 -14.45 8.94
CA PRO A 206 -29.23 -15.22 10.11
C PRO A 206 -28.02 -15.71 10.92
N THR A 207 -28.16 -15.82 12.23
CA THR A 207 -27.08 -16.26 13.11
C THR A 207 -26.79 -17.75 12.96
N GLY A 208 -25.58 -18.08 12.50
CA GLY A 208 -25.02 -19.43 12.44
C GLY A 208 -24.43 -19.77 11.08
N GLY A 209 -23.16 -20.18 11.05
CA GLY A 209 -22.49 -20.70 9.84
C GLY A 209 -22.08 -19.68 8.77
N TYR A 210 -22.53 -18.42 8.86
CA TYR A 210 -22.08 -17.36 7.97
C TYR A 210 -20.75 -16.77 8.44
N THR A 211 -19.73 -16.80 7.59
CA THR A 211 -18.41 -16.21 7.89
C THR A 211 -17.84 -15.44 6.71
N ILE A 212 -16.86 -14.59 6.99
CA ILE A 212 -15.98 -13.90 6.04
C ILE A 212 -14.54 -14.05 6.54
N ASN A 213 -13.62 -14.42 5.67
CA ASN A 213 -12.20 -14.56 5.97
C ASN A 213 -11.38 -13.95 4.84
N VAL A 214 -10.35 -13.17 5.17
CA VAL A 214 -9.37 -12.71 4.18
C VAL A 214 -8.40 -13.83 3.92
N GLU A 215 -8.31 -14.27 2.67
CA GLU A 215 -7.29 -15.23 2.23
C GLU A 215 -5.99 -14.50 1.90
N SER A 216 -6.09 -13.38 1.21
CA SER A 216 -4.93 -12.55 0.89
C SER A 216 -5.30 -11.09 0.66
N PHE A 217 -4.31 -10.22 0.89
CA PHE A 217 -4.35 -8.81 0.58
C PHE A 217 -3.04 -8.40 -0.09
N GLY A 218 -3.13 -7.57 -1.12
CA GLY A 218 -1.98 -6.94 -1.76
C GLY A 218 -2.35 -5.59 -2.35
N TRP A 219 -1.35 -4.77 -2.64
CA TRP A 219 -1.55 -3.55 -3.42
C TRP A 219 -0.61 -3.47 -4.62
N LEU A 220 -1.11 -2.85 -5.68
CA LEU A 220 -0.34 -2.54 -6.88
C LEU A 220 -0.04 -1.05 -6.90
N GLU A 221 1.24 -0.70 -6.88
CA GLU A 221 1.76 0.67 -7.05
C GLU A 221 1.65 1.15 -8.52
N SER A 222 0.55 0.81 -9.19
CA SER A 222 0.17 1.42 -10.47
C SER A 222 -0.60 2.71 -10.22
N TYR A 223 -0.88 3.50 -11.27
CA TYR A 223 -1.79 4.64 -11.16
C TYR A 223 -3.08 4.37 -11.97
N PRO A 224 -4.27 4.39 -11.34
CA PRO A 224 -4.50 4.52 -9.90
C PRO A 224 -3.97 3.32 -9.10
N VAL A 225 -3.68 3.54 -7.81
CA VAL A 225 -3.21 2.48 -6.90
C VAL A 225 -4.35 1.50 -6.71
N GLN A 226 -4.07 0.19 -6.76
CA GLN A 226 -5.10 -0.83 -6.59
C GLN A 226 -4.87 -1.64 -5.33
N PHE A 227 -5.85 -1.67 -4.43
CA PHE A 227 -5.93 -2.60 -3.30
C PHE A 227 -6.73 -3.83 -3.74
N ARG A 228 -6.13 -5.01 -3.62
CA ARG A 228 -6.74 -6.28 -4.02
C ARG A 228 -6.87 -7.20 -2.81
N PHE A 229 -8.07 -7.68 -2.60
CA PHE A 229 -8.40 -8.67 -1.58
C PHE A 229 -8.89 -9.93 -2.27
N HIS A 230 -8.48 -11.08 -1.75
CA HIS A 230 -9.19 -12.33 -1.97
C HIS A 230 -9.81 -12.75 -0.65
N ILE A 231 -11.13 -12.95 -0.65
CA ILE A 231 -11.87 -13.35 0.54
C ILE A 231 -12.64 -14.64 0.30
N ASN A 232 -12.74 -15.41 1.37
CA ASN A 232 -13.56 -16.60 1.45
C ASN A 232 -14.79 -16.29 2.29
N VAL A 233 -15.97 -16.51 1.71
CA VAL A 233 -17.24 -16.37 2.42
C VAL A 233 -17.93 -17.72 2.52
N THR A 234 -18.40 -18.07 3.71
CA THR A 234 -19.04 -19.38 3.93
C THR A 234 -20.50 -19.20 4.27
N ASP A 235 -21.38 -19.98 3.64
CA ASP A 235 -22.78 -20.10 4.01
C ASP A 235 -23.05 -21.46 4.69
N PRO A 236 -23.99 -21.52 5.64
CA PRO A 236 -24.43 -22.80 6.19
C PRO A 236 -25.13 -23.63 5.10
N GLY A 237 -24.79 -24.92 5.04
CA GLY A 237 -25.48 -25.91 4.21
C GLY A 237 -26.91 -26.19 4.68
N GLU A 238 -27.64 -26.88 3.81
CA GLU A 238 -29.03 -27.23 4.07
C GLU A 238 -29.17 -28.09 5.35
N GLY A 239 -30.15 -27.77 6.19
CA GLY A 239 -30.43 -28.52 7.42
C GLY A 239 -29.57 -28.14 8.63
N LEU A 240 -28.58 -27.26 8.48
CA LEU A 240 -27.87 -26.71 9.64
C LEU A 240 -28.78 -25.78 10.44
N VAL A 241 -28.84 -26.01 11.75
CA VAL A 241 -29.67 -25.21 12.66
C VAL A 241 -29.04 -23.82 12.79
N VAL A 242 -29.64 -22.83 12.14
CA VAL A 242 -29.37 -21.41 12.40
C VAL A 242 -30.32 -20.90 13.49
N THR A 243 -29.81 -20.05 14.37
CA THR A 243 -30.63 -19.38 15.38
C THR A 243 -31.33 -18.16 14.76
N GLN A 244 -32.46 -17.73 15.33
CA GLN A 244 -33.31 -16.67 14.77
C GLN A 244 -32.80 -15.23 15.00
N ALA A 245 -31.56 -15.05 15.44
CA ALA A 245 -30.96 -13.72 15.53
C ALA A 245 -30.37 -13.30 14.17
N LEU A 246 -30.15 -11.99 13.98
CA LEU A 246 -29.40 -11.46 12.86
C LEU A 246 -27.96 -11.16 13.31
N THR A 247 -27.03 -11.42 12.40
CA THR A 247 -25.59 -11.21 12.51
C THR A 247 -25.12 -10.51 11.25
N ASN A 248 -23.98 -9.82 11.32
CA ASN A 248 -23.32 -9.27 10.15
C ASN A 248 -21.84 -9.68 10.22
N PRO A 249 -21.42 -10.72 9.47
CA PRO A 249 -20.01 -11.06 9.35
C PRO A 249 -19.23 -9.91 8.71
N LEU A 250 -18.28 -9.38 9.47
CA LEU A 250 -17.50 -8.19 9.19
C LEU A 250 -16.01 -8.49 9.34
N MET A 251 -15.21 -7.83 8.52
CA MET A 251 -13.77 -7.75 8.68
C MET A 251 -13.33 -6.31 8.48
N LEU A 252 -12.60 -5.74 9.44
CA LEU A 252 -11.98 -4.41 9.34
C LEU A 252 -10.46 -4.58 9.19
N MET A 253 -9.92 -4.05 8.10
CA MET A 253 -8.48 -3.99 7.83
C MET A 253 -7.99 -2.54 7.91
N PRO A 254 -7.19 -2.19 8.93
CA PRO A 254 -6.48 -0.91 8.97
C PRO A 254 -5.46 -0.83 7.81
N ILE A 255 -5.50 0.24 7.01
CA ILE A 255 -4.51 0.47 5.94
C ILE A 255 -3.39 1.35 6.50
N THR A 256 -3.58 2.67 6.46
CA THR A 256 -2.70 3.73 6.97
C THR A 256 -3.23 5.08 6.44
N LYS A 257 -2.49 6.17 6.68
CA LYS A 257 -2.66 7.42 5.95
C LYS A 257 -2.12 7.27 4.53
N LEU A 258 -2.89 7.70 3.56
CA LEU A 258 -2.57 7.55 2.14
C LEU A 258 -2.11 8.88 1.53
N SER A 259 -1.27 8.81 0.50
CA SER A 259 -0.88 9.99 -0.28
C SER A 259 -2.07 10.49 -1.12
N PRO A 260 -2.07 11.78 -1.52
CA PRO A 260 -3.11 12.29 -2.40
C PRO A 260 -3.16 11.52 -3.74
N GLY A 261 -4.36 11.13 -4.17
CA GLY A 261 -4.56 10.32 -5.37
C GLY A 261 -5.87 9.56 -5.39
N GLU A 262 -6.09 8.81 -6.48
CA GLU A 262 -7.21 7.88 -6.59
C GLU A 262 -6.74 6.45 -6.30
N TYR A 263 -7.54 5.73 -5.53
CA TYR A 263 -7.32 4.37 -5.10
C TYR A 263 -8.51 3.51 -5.51
N HIS A 264 -8.24 2.38 -6.15
CA HIS A 264 -9.25 1.38 -6.51
C HIS A 264 -9.15 0.22 -5.56
N ILE A 265 -10.28 -0.21 -5.02
CA ILE A 265 -10.39 -1.31 -4.08
C ILE A 265 -11.18 -2.40 -4.77
N GLN A 266 -10.58 -3.57 -4.94
CA GLN A 266 -11.18 -4.72 -5.57
C GLN A 266 -11.14 -5.91 -4.62
N VAL A 267 -12.27 -6.59 -4.46
CA VAL A 267 -12.40 -7.78 -3.62
C VAL A 267 -12.93 -8.92 -4.46
N SER A 268 -12.09 -9.92 -4.67
CA SER A 268 -12.47 -11.20 -5.28
C SER A 268 -13.05 -12.11 -4.21
N VAL A 269 -14.26 -12.63 -4.44
CA VAL A 269 -15.00 -13.43 -3.45
C VAL A 269 -15.12 -14.87 -3.92
N THR A 270 -14.60 -15.79 -3.10
CA THR A 270 -14.85 -17.23 -3.24
C THR A 270 -15.89 -17.65 -2.21
N GLN A 271 -16.98 -18.28 -2.67
CA GLN A 271 -18.07 -18.69 -1.80
C GLN A 271 -18.01 -20.19 -1.51
N PHE A 272 -18.25 -20.57 -0.26
CA PHE A 272 -18.28 -21.96 0.21
C PHE A 272 -19.62 -22.27 0.88
N ILE A 273 -20.04 -23.53 0.79
CA ILE A 273 -21.11 -24.10 1.60
C ILE A 273 -20.48 -24.98 2.67
N GLN A 274 -20.79 -24.70 3.94
CA GLN A 274 -20.43 -25.55 5.06
C GLN A 274 -21.42 -26.70 5.18
N ASN A 275 -20.94 -27.94 5.06
CA ASN A 275 -21.73 -29.14 5.29
C ASN A 275 -21.26 -29.83 6.59
N VAL A 276 -22.19 -30.48 7.28
CA VAL A 276 -21.89 -31.32 8.45
C VAL A 276 -22.43 -32.71 8.17
N ASP A 277 -21.57 -33.73 8.24
CA ASP A 277 -21.96 -35.13 8.02
C ASP A 277 -22.68 -35.74 9.25
N GLU A 278 -23.12 -37.00 9.14
CA GLU A 278 -23.84 -37.71 10.21
C GLU A 278 -22.99 -37.87 11.48
N GLU A 279 -21.67 -37.88 11.33
CA GLU A 279 -20.68 -37.97 12.40
C GLU A 279 -20.35 -36.60 13.03
N GLY A 280 -20.84 -35.49 12.46
CA GLY A 280 -20.60 -34.13 12.93
C GLY A 280 -19.34 -33.47 12.36
N ASN A 281 -18.68 -34.06 11.37
CA ASN A 281 -17.50 -33.48 10.73
C ASN A 281 -17.91 -32.36 9.78
N ILE A 282 -17.15 -31.26 9.82
CA ILE A 282 -17.39 -30.09 8.99
C ILE A 282 -16.59 -30.23 7.69
N SER A 283 -17.24 -30.00 6.55
CA SER A 283 -16.60 -29.89 5.24
C SER A 283 -17.06 -28.62 4.52
N TYR A 284 -16.20 -28.06 3.68
CA TYR A 284 -16.48 -26.83 2.93
C TYR A 284 -16.44 -27.15 1.44
N GLN A 285 -17.56 -26.90 0.76
CA GLN A 285 -17.70 -27.12 -0.67
C GLN A 285 -17.72 -25.78 -1.40
N PRO A 286 -16.77 -25.50 -2.31
CA PRO A 286 -16.78 -24.27 -3.09
C PRO A 286 -18.00 -24.22 -4.01
N ILE A 287 -18.66 -23.06 -4.07
CA ILE A 287 -19.72 -22.77 -5.03
C ILE A 287 -19.07 -22.30 -6.33
N MET A 288 -19.13 -23.13 -7.36
CA MET A 288 -18.68 -22.77 -8.69
C MET A 288 -19.71 -21.84 -9.34
N THR A 289 -19.40 -20.55 -9.41
CA THR A 289 -20.20 -19.55 -10.14
C THR A 289 -19.76 -19.48 -11.61
N PHE A 290 -20.65 -19.06 -12.50
CA PHE A 290 -20.32 -18.89 -13.92
C PHE A 290 -19.33 -17.74 -14.18
N ALA A 291 -19.26 -16.78 -13.26
CA ALA A 291 -18.34 -15.65 -13.29
C ALA A 291 -17.83 -15.36 -11.86
N PRO A 292 -16.60 -14.85 -11.71
CA PRO A 292 -16.08 -14.41 -10.41
C PRO A 292 -17.02 -13.38 -9.78
N VAL A 293 -17.23 -13.50 -8.47
CA VAL A 293 -17.92 -12.47 -7.69
C VAL A 293 -16.88 -11.44 -7.29
N ILE A 294 -17.02 -10.21 -7.80
CA ILE A 294 -16.07 -9.12 -7.56
C ILE A 294 -16.84 -7.95 -6.96
N TRP A 295 -16.34 -7.41 -5.84
CA TRP A 295 -16.76 -6.12 -5.32
C TRP A 295 -15.73 -5.05 -5.68
N GLU A 296 -16.20 -3.87 -6.06
CA GLU A 296 -15.34 -2.76 -6.46
C GLU A 296 -15.76 -1.47 -5.75
N GLN A 297 -14.77 -0.68 -5.34
CA GLN A 297 -14.97 0.63 -4.74
C GLN A 297 -13.82 1.58 -5.09
N THR A 298 -14.11 2.87 -5.14
CA THR A 298 -13.08 3.91 -5.36
C THR A 298 -12.98 4.82 -4.15
N LEU A 299 -11.75 5.18 -3.79
CA LEU A 299 -11.42 6.16 -2.76
C LEU A 299 -10.56 7.26 -3.37
N THR A 300 -10.94 8.52 -3.13
CA THR A 300 -10.12 9.67 -3.49
C THR A 300 -9.50 10.29 -2.24
N ILE A 301 -8.18 10.40 -2.22
CA ILE A 301 -7.43 11.11 -1.19
C ILE A 301 -7.08 12.49 -1.71
N THR A 302 -7.59 13.50 -1.03
CA THR A 302 -7.26 14.90 -1.30
C THR A 302 -6.09 15.32 -0.42
N LYS A 303 -5.23 16.19 -0.96
CA LYS A 303 -4.24 16.85 -0.12
C LYS A 303 -5.00 17.80 0.80
N THR A 304 -4.86 17.64 2.11
CA THR A 304 -5.29 18.69 3.04
C THR A 304 -4.52 19.93 2.65
N GLU A 305 -5.22 20.96 2.16
CA GLU A 305 -4.62 22.28 2.12
C GLU A 305 -4.36 22.64 3.57
N ASP A 306 -3.08 22.73 3.93
CA ASP A 306 -2.65 23.21 5.23
C ASP A 306 -3.32 24.58 5.42
N SER A 307 -4.43 24.59 6.15
CA SER A 307 -5.21 25.79 6.48
C SER A 307 -4.46 26.69 7.46
N THR A 308 -3.18 26.38 7.73
CA THR A 308 -2.30 27.26 8.49
C THR A 308 -2.25 28.59 7.75
N PRO A 309 -2.62 29.70 8.42
CA PRO A 309 -2.56 31.01 7.82
C PRO A 309 -1.17 31.25 7.22
N SER A 310 -1.13 31.83 6.03
CA SER A 310 0.14 32.23 5.44
C SER A 310 0.57 33.56 6.04
N THR A 311 1.80 33.61 6.53
CA THR A 311 2.47 34.82 6.96
C THR A 311 3.49 35.23 5.91
N THR A 312 3.46 36.50 5.50
CA THR A 312 4.42 37.10 4.56
C THR A 312 5.54 37.76 5.33
N PHE A 313 6.79 37.39 5.02
CA PHE A 313 7.98 38.02 5.57
C PHE A 313 8.68 38.87 4.51
N GLU A 314 9.05 40.09 4.89
CA GLU A 314 10.02 40.90 4.13
C GLU A 314 11.39 40.23 4.22
N VAL A 315 12.13 40.14 3.10
CA VAL A 315 13.44 39.47 3.08
C VAL A 315 14.54 40.46 2.74
N ILE A 316 15.57 40.52 3.60
CA ILE A 316 16.80 41.29 3.38
C ILE A 316 17.94 40.30 3.15
N LEU A 317 18.43 40.21 1.92
CA LEU A 317 19.50 39.31 1.52
C LEU A 317 20.82 40.07 1.34
N ASN A 318 21.82 39.75 2.18
CA ASN A 318 23.14 40.39 2.16
C ASN A 318 23.06 41.92 2.16
N GLY A 319 22.09 42.47 2.92
CA GLY A 319 21.84 43.91 3.07
C GLY A 319 21.01 44.55 1.95
N ASN A 320 20.46 43.79 1.00
CA ASN A 320 19.60 44.29 -0.07
C ASN A 320 18.19 43.71 0.07
N GLU A 321 17.18 44.48 -0.33
CA GLU A 321 15.81 43.97 -0.44
C GLU A 321 15.75 42.79 -1.44
N ALA A 322 15.02 41.76 -1.05
CA ALA A 322 14.73 40.58 -1.85
C ALA A 322 13.21 40.36 -1.89
N PRO A 323 12.69 39.54 -2.82
CA PRO A 323 11.26 39.24 -2.87
C PRO A 323 10.76 38.63 -1.55
N ASP A 324 9.59 39.08 -1.10
CA ASP A 324 8.93 38.57 0.10
C ASP A 324 8.75 37.05 0.08
N LEU A 325 8.75 36.46 1.27
CA LEU A 325 8.59 35.02 1.49
C LEU A 325 7.27 34.73 2.21
N ASN A 326 6.38 34.00 1.53
CA ASN A 326 5.13 33.53 2.10
C ASN A 326 5.31 32.14 2.71
N ILE A 327 5.04 32.00 4.01
CA ILE A 327 5.23 30.76 4.76
C ILE A 327 3.92 30.43 5.48
N GLN A 328 3.49 29.17 5.42
CA GLN A 328 2.31 28.69 6.16
C GLN A 328 2.69 28.37 7.61
N VAL A 329 2.51 29.33 8.50
CA VAL A 329 2.83 29.25 9.94
C VAL A 329 1.80 30.04 10.73
N ASP A 330 1.36 29.52 11.88
CA ASP A 330 0.37 30.16 12.74
C ASP A 330 1.02 30.79 13.97
N LEU A 331 1.43 32.04 13.80
CA LEU A 331 2.09 32.79 14.86
C LEU A 331 1.12 33.32 15.94
N THR A 332 -0.17 33.00 15.89
CA THR A 332 -1.17 33.56 16.81
C THR A 332 -0.99 33.07 18.25
N ASN A 333 -0.42 31.88 18.44
CA ASN A 333 -0.24 31.25 19.75
C ASN A 333 1.22 31.31 20.25
N GLY A 334 2.04 32.17 19.65
CA GLY A 334 3.49 32.19 19.87
C GLY A 334 4.23 31.28 18.91
N LEU A 335 5.56 31.34 18.93
CA LEU A 335 6.41 30.61 17.99
C LEU A 335 6.79 29.24 18.56
N THR A 336 6.47 28.17 17.82
CA THR A 336 6.92 26.81 18.14
C THR A 336 8.25 26.46 17.48
N GLU A 337 8.92 25.40 17.95
CA GLU A 337 10.18 24.93 17.33
C GLU A 337 9.99 24.51 15.87
N ASP A 338 8.89 23.83 15.57
CA ASP A 338 8.61 23.33 14.22
C ASP A 338 8.33 24.48 13.25
N GLU A 339 7.64 25.53 13.70
CA GLU A 339 7.47 26.76 12.93
C GLU A 339 8.79 27.50 12.74
N ALA A 340 9.63 27.56 13.78
CA ALA A 340 10.96 28.18 13.67
C ALA A 340 11.82 27.46 12.62
N LYS A 341 11.83 26.12 12.61
CA LYS A 341 12.50 25.31 11.59
C LYS A 341 11.88 25.51 10.22
N LYS A 342 10.54 25.54 10.11
CA LYS A 342 9.83 25.76 8.85
C LYS A 342 10.16 27.12 8.23
N ILE A 343 10.25 28.18 9.06
CA ILE A 343 10.63 29.52 8.62
C ILE A 343 12.08 29.54 8.13
N ALA A 344 13.01 28.99 8.92
CA ALA A 344 14.43 28.95 8.58
C ALA A 344 14.68 28.15 7.29
N GLU A 345 14.03 27.00 7.15
CA GLU A 345 14.16 26.12 5.98
C GLU A 345 13.59 26.76 4.72
N ALA A 346 12.40 27.37 4.81
CA ALA A 346 11.81 28.08 3.69
C ALA A 346 12.70 29.24 3.20
N ALA A 347 13.33 29.97 4.12
CA ALA A 347 14.27 31.04 3.78
C ALA A 347 15.55 30.51 3.11
N PHE A 348 16.08 29.37 3.59
CA PHE A 348 17.22 28.72 2.96
C PHE A 348 16.89 28.28 1.53
N VAL A 349 15.86 27.44 1.36
CA VAL A 349 15.46 26.86 0.07
C VAL A 349 15.12 27.93 -0.96
N ARG A 350 14.46 29.02 -0.53
CA ARG A 350 14.15 30.16 -1.40
C ARG A 350 15.40 30.86 -1.92
N THR A 351 16.44 30.96 -1.09
CA THR A 351 17.66 31.70 -1.42
C THR A 351 18.65 30.84 -2.22
N LEU A 352 18.75 29.55 -1.89
CA LEU A 352 19.74 28.61 -2.43
C LEU A 352 19.07 27.33 -2.94
N GLU A 353 18.17 27.47 -3.91
CA GLU A 353 17.42 26.36 -4.49
C GLU A 353 18.36 25.23 -4.99
N GLY A 354 18.10 24.01 -4.53
CA GLY A 354 18.83 22.81 -4.94
C GLY A 354 20.25 22.68 -4.36
N LYS A 355 20.62 23.43 -3.32
CA LYS A 355 21.91 23.26 -2.62
C LYS A 355 21.82 22.25 -1.48
N LEU A 356 22.88 21.47 -1.32
CA LEU A 356 23.04 20.60 -0.16
C LEU A 356 23.27 21.47 1.07
N HIS A 357 22.58 21.18 2.16
CA HIS A 357 22.66 21.99 3.37
C HIS A 357 22.39 21.17 4.63
N ARG A 358 22.82 21.73 5.76
CA ARG A 358 22.61 21.18 7.09
C ARG A 358 22.34 22.32 8.07
N LEU A 359 21.24 22.24 8.80
CA LEU A 359 20.97 23.12 9.93
C LEU A 359 21.88 22.72 11.09
N ASP A 360 22.86 23.57 11.42
CA ASP A 360 23.83 23.28 12.48
C ASP A 360 23.32 23.74 13.85
N SER A 361 22.61 24.87 13.91
CA SER A 361 22.00 25.36 15.13
C SER A 361 20.79 26.24 14.85
N ILE A 362 19.82 26.20 15.77
CA ILE A 362 18.67 27.10 15.78
C ILE A 362 18.37 27.50 17.22
N THR A 363 18.18 28.80 17.44
CA THR A 363 17.67 29.35 18.69
C THR A 363 16.48 30.23 18.37
N TYR A 364 15.42 30.13 19.16
CA TYR A 364 14.20 30.88 18.91
C TYR A 364 13.54 31.30 20.22
N ASP A 365 12.83 32.42 20.15
CA ASP A 365 11.85 32.86 21.13
C ASP A 365 10.66 33.50 20.40
N ASN A 366 9.70 34.07 21.14
CA ASN A 366 8.51 34.68 20.54
C ASN A 366 8.79 35.97 19.73
N GLN A 367 10.03 36.46 19.69
CA GLN A 367 10.43 37.68 18.99
C GLN A 367 11.39 37.41 17.84
N GLN A 368 12.26 36.40 17.98
CA GLN A 368 13.35 36.19 17.05
C GLN A 368 13.66 34.70 16.82
N ILE A 369 14.06 34.37 15.59
CA ILE A 369 14.75 33.13 15.23
C ILE A 369 16.15 33.49 14.78
N VAL A 370 17.14 32.75 15.26
CA VAL A 370 18.51 32.76 14.74
C VAL A 370 18.86 31.34 14.34
N ALA A 371 19.16 31.13 13.06
CA ALA A 371 19.52 29.82 12.52
C ALA A 371 20.85 29.90 11.74
N HIS A 372 21.67 28.86 11.89
CA HIS A 372 22.94 28.72 11.20
C HIS A 372 22.93 27.45 10.36
N TYR A 373 23.21 27.60 9.07
CA TYR A 373 23.34 26.50 8.13
C TYR A 373 24.75 26.44 7.56
N THR A 374 25.26 25.22 7.40
CA THR A 374 26.37 24.91 6.50
C THR A 374 25.79 24.41 5.18
N TRP A 375 26.31 24.87 4.04
CA TRP A 375 25.87 24.42 2.72
C TRP A 375 27.04 24.20 1.74
N GLY A 376 26.72 23.55 0.62
CA GLY A 376 27.64 23.22 -0.48
C GLY A 376 26.91 22.84 -1.77
N TYR A 377 27.65 22.76 -2.88
CA TYR A 377 27.10 22.21 -4.14
C TYR A 377 27.00 20.68 -4.09
N ASP A 378 27.93 20.05 -3.37
CA ASP A 378 27.99 18.62 -3.09
C ASP A 378 28.69 18.38 -1.74
N GLU A 379 28.82 17.12 -1.33
CA GLU A 379 29.42 16.74 -0.05
C GLU A 379 30.88 17.20 0.12
N ASN A 380 31.63 17.38 -0.98
CA ASN A 380 33.03 17.81 -0.95
C ASN A 380 33.18 19.34 -0.84
N ASP A 381 32.10 20.09 -1.10
CA ASP A 381 32.06 21.56 -1.01
C ASP A 381 31.19 22.04 0.17
N MET A 382 30.94 21.17 1.15
CA MET A 382 30.29 21.56 2.39
C MET A 382 31.24 22.42 3.23
N GLY A 383 30.86 23.68 3.45
CA GLY A 383 31.66 24.61 4.24
C GLY A 383 31.28 26.07 4.11
N HIS A 384 30.34 26.40 3.23
CA HIS A 384 29.79 27.74 3.11
C HIS A 384 28.79 27.99 4.24
N ILE A 385 28.77 29.21 4.76
CA ILE A 385 27.90 29.60 5.87
C ILE A 385 26.67 30.33 5.32
N PHE A 386 25.52 30.06 5.92
CA PHE A 386 24.26 30.73 5.68
C PHE A 386 23.57 31.00 7.02
N ASP A 387 23.59 32.27 7.43
CA ASP A 387 23.01 32.76 8.66
C ASP A 387 21.65 33.41 8.41
N ILE A 388 20.67 33.06 9.25
CA ILE A 388 19.31 33.60 9.21
C ILE A 388 19.02 34.27 10.54
N THR A 389 18.46 35.47 10.48
CA THR A 389 17.83 36.13 11.62
C THR A 389 16.43 36.57 11.21
N ALA A 390 15.40 35.94 11.77
CA ALA A 390 14.01 36.32 11.54
C ALA A 390 13.47 37.09 12.75
N GLU A 391 12.99 38.32 12.54
CA GLU A 391 12.29 39.12 13.54
C GLU A 391 10.77 38.92 13.38
N ILE A 392 10.16 38.11 14.25
CA ILE A 392 8.76 37.67 14.15
C ILE A 392 7.79 38.85 14.27
N THR A 393 8.08 39.80 15.15
CA THR A 393 7.20 40.97 15.35
C THR A 393 7.21 41.94 14.17
N LYS A 394 8.32 42.02 13.44
CA LYS A 394 8.46 42.86 12.24
C LYS A 394 8.10 42.13 10.96
N LEU A 395 7.92 40.81 11.03
CA LEU A 395 7.78 39.94 9.86
C LEU A 395 8.92 40.16 8.86
N GLN A 396 10.16 40.17 9.35
CA GLN A 396 11.35 40.41 8.53
C GLN A 396 12.37 39.30 8.71
N ILE A 397 12.95 38.80 7.62
CA ILE A 397 14.03 37.81 7.61
C ILE A 397 15.27 38.46 7.03
N THR A 398 16.33 38.53 7.82
CA THR A 398 17.66 38.93 7.37
C THR A 398 18.51 37.70 7.12
N ILE A 399 19.10 37.62 5.93
CA ILE A 399 19.93 36.51 5.48
C ILE A 399 21.32 37.03 5.17
N VAL A 400 22.34 36.37 5.73
CA VAL A 400 23.74 36.63 5.43
C VAL A 400 24.39 35.32 4.98
N HIS A 401 24.98 35.30 3.79
CA HIS A 401 25.73 34.13 3.33
C HIS A 401 26.98 34.56 2.56
N CYS A 402 27.92 33.61 2.38
CA CYS A 402 29.13 33.87 1.60
C CYS A 402 28.78 34.31 0.16
N ARG A 403 29.40 35.40 -0.28
CA ARG A 403 29.28 35.92 -1.66
C ARG A 403 30.11 35.15 -2.66
#